data_AF-A0A5K0ZV38-F1
#
_entry.id   AF-A0A5K0ZV38-F1
#
_cell.length_a   1.000
_cell.length_b   1.000
_cell.length_c   1.000
_cell.angle_alpha   90.00
_cell.angle_beta   90.00
_cell.angle_gamma   90.00
#
_symmetry.space_group_name_H-M   'P 1'
#
loop_
_entity.id
_entity.type
_entity.pdbx_description
1 polymer ?
#
loop_
_entity_poly.entity_id
_entity_poly.type
_entity_poly.pdbx_seq_one_letter_code
_entity_poly.pdbx_strand_id
1 'polypeptide(L)' 'INDFRGEFEMHDHIRDMGRKIVKDESPSNPGMRSRLWKDDEALDVLENNT' A
#
# COMPACT_ATOMS: atom_id res chain seq x y z
N ILE A 1 -5.13 -21.24 -15.90
CA ILE A 1 -4.48 -19.99 -15.47
C ILE A 1 -4.67 -19.03 -16.63
N ASN A 2 -5.33 -17.91 -16.39
CA ASN A 2 -5.94 -17.07 -17.41
C ASN A 2 -4.95 -16.63 -18.49
N ASP A 3 -5.47 -16.68 -19.71
CA ASP A 3 -4.81 -16.47 -20.98
C ASP A 3 -5.27 -15.12 -21.58
N PHE A 4 -4.40 -14.49 -22.35
CA PHE A 4 -4.62 -13.33 -23.25
C PHE A 4 -5.01 -11.95 -22.68
N ARG A 5 -4.04 -11.28 -22.05
CA ARG A 5 -3.69 -9.86 -22.21
C ARG A 5 -2.33 -9.67 -21.55
N GLY A 6 -1.47 -8.79 -22.06
CA GLY A 6 -0.16 -8.49 -21.45
C GLY A 6 -0.26 -7.81 -20.07
N GLU A 7 -1.24 -8.16 -19.26
CA GLU A 7 -1.48 -7.66 -17.92
C GLU A 7 -0.60 -8.46 -16.96
N PHE A 8 0.42 -7.77 -16.44
CA PHE A 8 1.26 -8.31 -15.38
C PHE A 8 0.49 -8.21 -14.06
N GLU A 9 -0.23 -9.27 -13.70
CA GLU A 9 -0.93 -9.31 -12.42
C GLU A 9 0.07 -9.54 -11.28
N MET A 10 0.18 -8.55 -10.38
CA MET A 10 0.81 -8.78 -9.08
C MET A 10 -0.04 -9.79 -8.31
N HIS A 11 0.45 -11.03 -8.21
CA HIS A 11 -0.16 -12.08 -7.39
C HIS A 11 -0.53 -11.53 -6.00
N ASP A 12 -1.73 -11.87 -5.53
CA ASP A 12 -2.27 -11.31 -4.29
C ASP A 12 -1.33 -11.50 -3.10
N HIS A 13 -0.63 -12.64 -3.02
CA HIS A 13 0.39 -12.88 -1.99
C HIS A 13 1.56 -11.88 -2.02
N ILE A 14 2.08 -11.56 -3.20
CA ILE A 14 3.16 -10.58 -3.35
C ILE A 14 2.66 -9.18 -3.01
N ARG A 15 1.41 -8.87 -3.40
CA ARG A 15 0.75 -7.62 -3.08
C ARG A 15 0.55 -7.45 -1.57
N ASP A 16 0.05 -8.47 -0.89
CA ASP A 16 -0.15 -8.49 0.56
C ASP A 16 1.16 -8.41 1.33
N MET A 17 2.18 -9.13 0.88
CA MET A 17 3.51 -9.06 1.46
C MET A 17 4.08 -7.63 1.36
N GLY A 18 4.00 -7.00 0.19
CA GLY A 18 4.44 -5.62 -0.01
C GLY A 18 3.68 -4.62 0.87
N ARG A 19 2.35 -4.79 0.98
CA ARG A 19 1.52 -3.99 1.90
C ARG A 19 1.94 -4.17 3.35
N LYS A 20 2.19 -5.41 3.78
CA LYS A 20 2.60 -5.70 5.17
C LYS A 20 3.94 -5.05 5.51
N ILE A 21 4.94 -5.15 4.62
CA ILE A 21 6.26 -4.53 4.82
C ILE A 21 6.11 -3.03 5.09
N VAL A 22 5.39 -2.31 4.22
CA VAL A 22 5.19 -0.87 4.36
C VAL A 22 4.37 -0.52 5.61
N LYS A 23 3.38 -1.34 5.98
CA LYS A 23 2.64 -1.14 7.24
C LYS A 23 3.53 -1.32 8.47
N ASP A 24 4.44 -2.29 8.44
CA ASP A 24 5.34 -2.62 9.55
C ASP A 24 6.45 -1.56 9.75
N GLU A 25 6.76 -0.72 8.74
CA GLU A 25 7.67 0.43 8.88
C GLU A 25 7.22 1.41 9.97
N SER A 26 5.90 1.66 10.04
CA SER A 26 5.29 2.47 11.08
C SER A 26 3.83 2.05 11.28
N PRO A 27 3.56 1.11 12.20
CA PRO A 27 2.23 0.56 12.38
C PRO A 27 1.18 1.61 12.76
N SER A 28 1.57 2.57 13.59
CA SER A 28 0.66 3.55 14.20
C SER A 28 0.66 4.92 13.53
N ASN A 29 1.70 5.26 12.77
CA ASN A 29 1.81 6.56 12.11
C ASN A 29 1.99 6.36 10.59
N PRO A 30 0.88 6.38 9.81
CA PRO A 30 0.94 6.22 8.35
C PRO A 30 1.86 7.25 7.66
N GLY A 31 1.94 8.48 8.17
CA GLY A 31 2.78 9.54 7.60
C GLY A 31 4.28 9.28 7.67
N MET A 32 4.72 8.34 8.52
CA MET A 32 6.12 7.92 8.64
C MET A 32 6.48 6.72 7.75
N ARG A 33 5.51 6.19 6.98
CA ARG A 33 5.74 5.08 6.04
C ARG A 33 6.28 5.61 4.71
N SER A 34 7.06 4.79 4.02
CA SER A 34 7.63 5.11 2.71
C SER A 34 6.58 5.34 1.62
N ARG A 35 5.41 4.68 1.73
CA ARG A 35 4.27 4.81 0.81
C ARG A 35 2.93 4.61 1.52
N LEU A 36 1.89 5.19 0.94
CA LEU A 36 0.49 4.97 1.28
C LEU A 36 -0.26 4.51 0.02
N TRP A 37 -1.17 3.55 0.17
CA TRP A 37 -2.00 3.05 -0.94
C TRP A 37 -3.49 3.05 -0.62
N LYS A 38 -3.89 3.41 0.61
CA LYS A 38 -5.28 3.60 0.98
C LYS A 38 -5.58 5.09 0.94
N ASP A 39 -6.58 5.46 0.17
CA ASP A 39 -6.95 6.85 -0.05
C ASP A 39 -7.30 7.56 1.27
N ASP A 40 -8.04 6.89 2.16
CA ASP A 40 -8.39 7.45 3.48
C ASP A 40 -7.14 7.72 4.35
N GLU A 41 -6.17 6.79 4.37
CA GLU A 41 -4.93 6.98 5.14
C GLU A 41 -4.07 8.10 4.53
N ALA A 42 -4.07 8.24 3.20
CA ALA A 42 -3.35 9.31 2.51
C ALA A 42 -3.99 10.68 2.76
N LEU A 43 -5.32 10.75 2.71
CA LEU A 43 -6.06 11.98 2.98
C LEU A 43 -5.88 12.43 4.43
N ASP A 44 -6.02 11.51 5.39
CA ASP A 44 -5.76 11.79 6.82
C ASP A 44 -4.35 12.33 7.06
N VAL A 45 -3.34 11.74 6.42
CA VAL A 45 -1.96 12.21 6.51
C VAL A 45 -1.79 13.62 5.94
N LEU A 46 -2.45 13.92 4.82
CA LEU A 46 -2.39 15.24 4.19
C LEU A 46 -3.13 16.33 5.00
N GLU A 47 -4.24 15.98 5.65
CA GLU A 47 -5.04 16.91 6.44
C GLU A 47 -4.45 17.16 7.84
N ASN A 48 -3.84 16.14 8.46
CA ASN A 48 -3.46 16.17 9.88
C ASN A 48 -1.93 16.27 10.15
N ASN A 49 -1.07 16.31 9.13
CA ASN A 49 0.39 16.55 9.30
C ASN A 49 0.83 18.00 9.02
N THR A 50 -0.06 19.00 9.17
CA THR A 50 0.35 20.42 9.27
C THR A 50 0.76 20.82 10.67
#